data_AF-W7MEC7-F1
#
_entry.id   AF-W7MEC7-F1
#
_cell.length_a   1.000
_cell.length_b   1.000
_cell.length_c   1.000
_cell.angle_alpha   90.00
_cell.angle_beta   90.00
_cell.angle_gamma   90.00
#
_symmetry.space_group_name_H-M   'P 1'
#
loop_
_entity.id
_entity.type
_entity.pdbx_description
1 polymer ?
#
loop_
_entity_poly.entity_id
_entity_poly.type
_entity_poly.pdbx_seq_one_letter_code
_entity_poly.pdbx_strand_id
1 'polypeptide(L)'
;MSLTEFHYFLALPLELRQEIYSLATPPRFVEVRRSTKQDYDEFAEHIRATPNAIRLDESLTHFSFNWRSQIPSRTKQRTLERYGFSSTKSPYQPWNVSKLAPQISLDWLSENPAYAWELCREGHMFSNAPIPALLHTCRESRDHLIKRGYQLAFRTRSHGPRTWFNFETDVLFISQGDDWGTKHRMLSGCAWDIGQFHPIDMEKVKRIALDNSTGSLYLSHPSFSERNYKFSDLSSVLRLFGHLKELLLVEWTDLYMDEIRPWNTSNAKGQKRHSYDTQYLWSYQPVSEVDASLQMFPPKDYSNTLVVTCIGPYGELLKHHKTLQRNGYFDIVQNCLQDKLVKSRNSVVSRHKPDVDLWWEIPKVTAVHVMSNWGHEHLGRAREGALSRAYELRQKWLAEGKRRYNPLTHGQLYDFEADEEAFNLVLESEDPFEAQRTWWIRQGIIAFIDE
;
A
#
# COMPACT_ATOMS: atom_id res chain seq x y z
N MET A 1 -19.14 -26.52 29.12
CA MET A 1 -20.52 -26.28 29.57
C MET A 1 -21.44 -26.45 28.37
N SER A 2 -22.43 -27.33 28.44
CA SER A 2 -23.46 -27.45 27.40
C SER A 2 -24.45 -26.30 27.52
N LEU A 3 -24.68 -25.55 26.44
CA LEU A 3 -25.74 -24.53 26.37
C LEU A 3 -27.11 -25.21 26.42
N THR A 4 -27.83 -25.08 27.55
CA THR A 4 -29.16 -25.71 27.77
C THR A 4 -30.32 -24.83 27.33
N GLU A 5 -30.09 -23.54 27.04
CA GLU A 5 -31.13 -22.58 26.65
C GLU A 5 -30.63 -21.69 25.50
N PHE A 6 -31.51 -21.43 24.52
CA PHE A 6 -31.28 -20.48 23.42
C PHE A 6 -32.22 -19.29 23.59
N HIS A 7 -31.67 -18.12 23.92
CA HIS A 7 -32.47 -16.90 24.02
C HIS A 7 -32.79 -16.34 22.63
N TYR A 8 -34.07 -16.07 22.37
CA TYR A 8 -34.49 -15.44 21.13
C TYR A 8 -33.87 -14.05 21.00
N PHE A 9 -33.22 -13.77 19.87
CA PHE A 9 -32.44 -12.55 19.71
C PHE A 9 -33.24 -11.27 19.97
N LEU A 10 -34.50 -11.18 19.50
CA LEU A 10 -35.34 -9.99 19.73
C LEU A 10 -35.80 -9.83 21.19
N ALA A 11 -35.71 -10.88 22.01
CA ALA A 11 -36.00 -10.80 23.44
C ALA A 11 -34.81 -10.22 24.25
N LEU A 12 -33.64 -10.08 23.62
CA LEU A 12 -32.49 -9.44 24.26
C LEU A 12 -32.73 -7.92 24.43
N PRO A 13 -32.26 -7.33 25.54
CA PRO A 13 -32.17 -5.88 25.70
C PRO A 13 -31.53 -5.21 24.48
N LEU A 14 -31.98 -3.98 24.18
CA LEU A 14 -31.51 -3.24 23.01
C LEU A 14 -29.98 -3.08 23.02
N GLU A 15 -29.41 -2.85 24.20
CA GLU A 15 -27.98 -2.66 24.42
C GLU A 15 -27.19 -3.89 23.99
N LEU A 16 -27.64 -5.09 24.40
CA LEU A 16 -26.99 -6.35 24.01
C LEU A 16 -27.12 -6.61 22.52
N ARG A 17 -28.27 -6.31 21.91
CA ARG A 17 -28.44 -6.45 20.45
C ARG A 17 -27.52 -5.52 19.67
N GLN A 18 -27.39 -4.27 20.12
CA GLN A 18 -26.47 -3.29 19.54
C GLN A 18 -25.00 -3.68 19.69
N GLU A 19 -24.63 -4.27 20.83
CA GLU A 19 -23.30 -4.83 21.06
C GLU A 19 -23.04 -6.00 20.10
N ILE A 20 -23.99 -6.94 19.97
CA ILE A 20 -23.90 -8.04 19.00
C ILE A 20 -23.74 -7.52 17.58
N TYR A 21 -24.52 -6.51 17.15
CA TYR A 21 -24.36 -5.92 15.82
C TYR A 21 -22.96 -5.31 15.61
N SER A 22 -22.40 -4.71 16.65
CA SER A 22 -21.09 -4.08 16.60
C SER A 22 -19.96 -5.13 16.52
N LEU A 23 -20.06 -6.21 17.32
CA LEU A 23 -19.12 -7.33 17.29
C LEU A 23 -19.20 -8.13 15.98
N ALA A 24 -20.40 -8.28 15.43
CA ALA A 24 -20.63 -8.97 14.16
C ALA A 24 -20.28 -8.11 12.93
N THR A 25 -19.88 -6.86 13.11
CA THR A 25 -19.40 -5.99 12.03
C THR A 25 -17.99 -5.47 12.35
N PRO A 26 -16.97 -6.34 12.34
CA PRO A 26 -15.61 -5.92 12.62
C PRO A 26 -15.08 -4.95 11.54
N PRO A 27 -14.06 -4.14 11.88
CA PRO A 27 -13.29 -3.39 10.89
C PRO A 27 -12.80 -4.28 9.75
N ARG A 28 -12.75 -3.72 8.55
CA ARG A 28 -12.37 -4.45 7.34
C ARG A 28 -11.55 -3.60 6.38
N PHE A 29 -10.85 -4.28 5.50
CA PHE A 29 -10.22 -3.65 4.35
C PHE A 29 -11.21 -3.57 3.20
N VAL A 30 -11.32 -2.38 2.62
CA VAL A 30 -12.17 -2.11 1.46
C VAL A 30 -11.28 -1.67 0.32
N GLU A 31 -10.93 -2.60 -0.56
CA GLU A 31 -10.23 -2.29 -1.80
C GLU A 31 -11.19 -1.56 -2.75
N VAL A 32 -10.86 -0.33 -3.08
CA VAL A 32 -11.63 0.45 -4.06
C VAL A 32 -10.93 0.38 -5.40
N ARG A 33 -11.63 -0.24 -6.37
CA ARG A 33 -11.19 -0.37 -7.75
C ARG A 33 -11.93 0.63 -8.62
N ARG A 34 -11.37 0.86 -9.81
CA ARG A 34 -11.93 1.73 -10.83
C ARG A 34 -12.28 0.93 -12.07
N SER A 35 -13.34 1.33 -12.73
CA SER A 35 -13.68 0.85 -14.06
C SER A 35 -14.07 2.04 -14.92
N THR A 36 -13.35 2.17 -16.04
CA THR A 36 -13.63 3.12 -17.11
C THR A 36 -14.09 2.29 -18.30
N LYS A 37 -15.29 2.60 -18.82
CA LYS A 37 -15.84 1.96 -20.02
C LYS A 37 -15.43 2.69 -21.31
N GLN A 38 -14.88 3.87 -21.17
CA GLN A 38 -14.47 4.73 -22.27
C GLN A 38 -13.12 4.25 -22.80
N ASP A 39 -12.97 4.21 -24.12
CA ASP A 39 -11.68 3.99 -24.76
C ASP A 39 -10.89 5.30 -24.83
N TYR A 40 -9.58 5.24 -24.59
CA TYR A 40 -8.75 6.45 -24.58
C TYR A 40 -8.60 7.06 -25.97
N ASP A 41 -8.42 6.24 -27.01
CA ASP A 41 -8.19 6.72 -28.36
C ASP A 41 -9.47 7.35 -28.91
N GLU A 42 -10.62 6.71 -28.71
CA GLU A 42 -11.94 7.28 -29.05
C GLU A 42 -12.18 8.61 -28.32
N PHE A 43 -11.87 8.68 -27.02
CA PHE A 43 -11.98 9.92 -26.26
C PHE A 43 -11.04 11.00 -26.81
N ALA A 44 -9.80 10.66 -27.10
CA ALA A 44 -8.79 11.60 -27.55
C ALA A 44 -9.17 12.17 -28.93
N GLU A 45 -9.70 11.36 -29.84
CA GLU A 45 -10.25 11.83 -31.11
C GLU A 45 -11.47 12.73 -30.91
N HIS A 46 -12.41 12.33 -30.06
CA HIS A 46 -13.62 13.10 -29.78
C HIS A 46 -13.30 14.50 -29.21
N ILE A 47 -12.40 14.58 -28.23
CA ILE A 47 -12.02 15.83 -27.59
C ILE A 47 -11.22 16.75 -28.53
N ARG A 48 -10.37 16.20 -29.40
CA ARG A 48 -9.69 16.99 -30.46
C ARG A 48 -10.68 17.58 -31.45
N ALA A 49 -11.70 16.82 -31.84
CA ALA A 49 -12.71 17.28 -32.79
C ALA A 49 -13.72 18.25 -32.15
N THR A 50 -14.03 18.05 -30.87
CA THR A 50 -15.07 18.81 -30.14
C THR A 50 -14.54 19.31 -28.79
N PRO A 51 -13.75 20.39 -28.75
CA PRO A 51 -13.19 20.93 -27.49
C PRO A 51 -14.25 21.30 -26.45
N ASN A 52 -15.45 21.72 -26.90
CA ASN A 52 -16.57 22.08 -26.03
C ASN A 52 -17.23 20.87 -25.32
N ALA A 53 -16.86 19.63 -25.67
CA ALA A 53 -17.32 18.44 -24.99
C ALA A 53 -16.66 18.27 -23.61
N ILE A 54 -15.53 18.93 -23.35
CA ILE A 54 -14.81 18.84 -22.08
C ILE A 54 -15.65 19.45 -20.96
N ARG A 55 -15.92 18.65 -19.91
CA ARG A 55 -16.61 19.08 -18.70
C ARG A 55 -15.68 18.98 -17.51
N LEU A 56 -15.24 20.13 -17.01
CA LEU A 56 -14.46 20.22 -15.78
C LEU A 56 -15.40 20.24 -14.58
N ASP A 57 -14.91 19.76 -13.43
CA ASP A 57 -15.65 19.69 -12.17
C ASP A 57 -14.96 20.53 -11.09
N GLU A 58 -15.74 21.14 -10.19
CA GLU A 58 -15.21 22.00 -9.12
C GLU A 58 -14.22 21.28 -8.20
N SER A 59 -14.37 19.96 -8.00
CA SER A 59 -13.47 19.15 -7.18
C SER A 59 -12.01 19.17 -7.64
N LEU A 60 -11.74 19.54 -8.90
CA LEU A 60 -10.38 19.67 -9.43
C LEU A 60 -9.54 20.70 -8.67
N THR A 61 -10.17 21.68 -8.02
CA THR A 61 -9.50 22.67 -7.17
C THR A 61 -8.73 22.02 -6.01
N HIS A 62 -9.24 20.92 -5.43
CA HIS A 62 -8.59 20.15 -4.38
C HIS A 62 -7.22 19.61 -4.82
N PHE A 63 -7.12 19.23 -6.10
CA PHE A 63 -5.91 18.66 -6.70
C PHE A 63 -4.97 19.72 -7.30
N SER A 64 -5.33 21.00 -7.21
CA SER A 64 -4.65 22.10 -7.90
C SER A 64 -3.17 22.18 -7.63
N PHE A 65 -2.74 21.82 -6.42
CA PHE A 65 -1.33 21.83 -6.08
C PHE A 65 -0.48 20.83 -6.87
N ASN A 66 -1.08 19.76 -7.42
CA ASN A 66 -0.37 18.79 -8.25
C ASN A 66 -0.37 19.23 -9.73
N TRP A 67 -1.46 19.82 -10.20
CA TRP A 67 -1.63 20.10 -11.64
C TRP A 67 -1.30 21.51 -12.10
N ARG A 68 -1.39 22.52 -11.23
CA ARG A 68 -1.23 23.94 -11.61
C ARG A 68 0.13 24.29 -12.21
N SER A 69 1.18 23.50 -11.91
CA SER A 69 2.52 23.66 -12.48
C SER A 69 2.70 22.91 -13.79
N GLN A 70 1.80 21.98 -14.11
CA GLN A 70 1.86 21.13 -15.29
C GLN A 70 0.98 21.66 -16.43
N ILE A 71 -0.10 22.38 -16.09
CA ILE A 71 -1.01 23.00 -17.06
C ILE A 71 -0.63 24.48 -17.23
N PRO A 72 -0.37 24.95 -18.47
CA PRO A 72 -0.06 26.35 -18.71
C PRO A 72 -1.27 27.24 -18.40
N SER A 73 -1.05 28.28 -17.60
CA SER A 73 -2.07 29.27 -17.24
C SER A 73 -2.42 30.24 -18.38
N ARG A 74 -1.63 30.25 -19.46
CA ARG A 74 -1.86 31.05 -20.67
C ARG A 74 -1.56 30.22 -21.91
N THR A 75 -2.48 30.20 -22.85
CA THR A 75 -2.24 29.66 -24.19
C THR A 75 -1.30 30.58 -24.97
N LYS A 76 -0.52 30.00 -25.89
CA LYS A 76 0.34 30.79 -26.81
C LYS A 76 -0.48 31.56 -27.85
N GLN A 77 -1.74 31.19 -28.05
CA GLN A 77 -2.65 31.83 -28.99
C GLN A 77 -3.07 33.21 -28.47
N ARG A 78 -2.89 34.23 -29.32
CA ARG A 78 -3.37 35.59 -29.02
C ARG A 78 -4.88 35.56 -29.06
N THR A 79 -5.53 36.00 -27.99
CA THR A 79 -6.99 36.09 -27.95
C THR A 79 -7.49 37.20 -28.87
N LEU A 80 -8.71 37.07 -29.38
CA LEU A 80 -9.34 38.07 -30.24
C LEU A 80 -9.53 39.42 -29.49
N GLU A 81 -9.58 39.41 -28.15
CA GLU A 81 -9.61 40.64 -27.34
C GLU A 81 -8.40 41.54 -27.56
N ARG A 82 -7.22 40.98 -27.84
CA ARG A 82 -6.04 41.78 -28.21
C ARG A 82 -6.17 42.51 -29.53
N TYR A 83 -7.12 42.10 -30.38
CA TYR A 83 -7.44 42.73 -31.65
C TYR A 83 -8.73 43.57 -31.56
N GLY A 84 -9.22 43.85 -30.35
CA GLY A 84 -10.39 44.71 -30.11
C GLY A 84 -11.74 43.98 -30.14
N PHE A 85 -11.78 42.66 -30.30
CA PHE A 85 -13.02 41.89 -30.22
C PHE A 85 -13.33 41.56 -28.76
N SER A 86 -14.43 42.05 -28.21
CA SER A 86 -14.88 41.64 -26.87
C SER A 86 -15.84 40.45 -26.96
N SER A 87 -15.49 39.34 -26.31
CA SER A 87 -16.46 38.30 -26.01
C SER A 87 -17.21 38.66 -24.73
N THR A 88 -18.54 38.63 -24.76
CA THR A 88 -19.38 38.77 -23.55
C THR A 88 -19.46 37.48 -22.73
N LYS A 89 -18.98 36.35 -23.27
CA LYS A 89 -18.96 35.06 -22.58
C LYS A 89 -17.57 34.81 -22.02
N SER A 90 -17.45 34.83 -20.69
CA SER A 90 -16.26 34.33 -20.01
C SER A 90 -16.09 32.83 -20.28
N PRO A 91 -14.85 32.32 -20.44
CA PRO A 91 -14.59 30.90 -20.53
C PRO A 91 -15.18 30.17 -19.32
N TYR A 92 -15.91 29.09 -19.55
CA TYR A 92 -16.53 28.32 -18.47
C TYR A 92 -15.45 27.70 -17.58
N GLN A 93 -15.49 28.04 -16.29
CA GLN A 93 -14.75 27.39 -15.22
C GLN A 93 -15.72 27.10 -14.07
N PRO A 94 -15.73 25.89 -13.50
CA PRO A 94 -16.62 25.57 -12.40
C PRO A 94 -16.12 26.10 -11.05
N TRP A 95 -14.98 26.80 -11.01
CA TRP A 95 -14.43 27.46 -9.82
C TRP A 95 -14.03 28.91 -10.09
N ASN A 96 -13.86 29.68 -9.02
CA ASN A 96 -13.30 31.02 -9.06
C ASN A 96 -11.79 30.95 -9.36
N VAL A 97 -11.37 31.54 -10.48
CA VAL A 97 -9.97 31.55 -10.91
C VAL A 97 -9.10 32.29 -9.89
N SER A 98 -8.05 31.62 -9.41
CA SER A 98 -7.09 32.16 -8.45
C SER A 98 -5.66 31.73 -8.77
N LYS A 99 -4.66 32.20 -8.01
CA LYS A 99 -3.28 31.69 -8.10
C LYS A 99 -3.19 30.21 -7.71
N LEU A 100 -4.08 29.75 -6.83
CA LEU A 100 -4.09 28.37 -6.34
C LEU A 100 -4.76 27.44 -7.34
N ALA A 101 -5.90 27.85 -7.89
CA ALA A 101 -6.64 27.15 -8.93
C ALA A 101 -6.73 28.05 -10.18
N PRO A 102 -5.68 28.08 -11.03
CA PRO A 102 -5.69 28.89 -12.24
C PRO A 102 -6.72 28.37 -13.24
N GLN A 103 -7.00 29.19 -14.24
CA GLN A 103 -7.86 28.80 -15.36
C GLN A 103 -7.18 27.69 -16.18
N ILE A 104 -7.96 26.70 -16.60
CA ILE A 104 -7.53 25.65 -17.53
C ILE A 104 -8.13 25.94 -18.91
N SER A 105 -7.29 26.10 -19.94
CA SER A 105 -7.77 26.30 -21.30
C SER A 105 -8.34 25.02 -21.90
N LEU A 106 -9.58 25.06 -22.40
CA LEU A 106 -10.19 23.92 -23.10
C LEU A 106 -9.51 23.66 -24.45
N ASP A 107 -9.06 24.70 -25.15
CA ASP A 107 -8.29 24.55 -26.39
C ASP A 107 -6.99 23.78 -26.13
N TRP A 108 -6.25 24.17 -25.08
CA TRP A 108 -5.03 23.45 -24.70
C TRP A 108 -5.32 21.99 -24.32
N LEU A 109 -6.41 21.73 -23.59
CA LEU A 109 -6.80 20.36 -23.26
C LEU A 109 -7.19 19.55 -24.50
N SER A 110 -7.80 20.18 -25.52
CA SER A 110 -8.12 19.52 -26.78
C SER A 110 -6.88 19.07 -27.55
N GLU A 111 -5.80 19.85 -27.49
CA GLU A 111 -4.49 19.49 -28.05
C GLU A 111 -3.74 18.47 -27.17
N ASN A 112 -4.11 18.37 -25.89
CA ASN A 112 -3.43 17.55 -24.87
C ASN A 112 -4.41 16.55 -24.21
N PRO A 113 -4.98 15.60 -24.96
CA PRO A 113 -6.06 14.74 -24.48
C PRO A 113 -5.67 13.84 -23.31
N ALA A 114 -4.39 13.56 -23.09
CA ALA A 114 -3.92 12.86 -21.89
C ALA A 114 -4.24 13.64 -20.59
N TYR A 115 -4.13 14.97 -20.61
CA TYR A 115 -4.52 15.81 -19.48
C TYR A 115 -6.04 15.91 -19.36
N ALA A 116 -6.75 16.05 -20.49
CA ALA A 116 -8.20 16.04 -20.50
C ALA A 116 -8.76 14.73 -19.90
N TRP A 117 -8.16 13.59 -20.25
CA TRP A 117 -8.52 12.28 -19.73
C TRP A 117 -8.45 12.24 -18.20
N GLU A 118 -7.34 12.67 -17.60
CA GLU A 118 -7.23 12.69 -16.14
C GLU A 118 -8.30 13.58 -15.48
N LEU A 119 -8.60 14.74 -16.08
CA LEU A 119 -9.52 15.73 -15.53
C LEU A 119 -10.99 15.33 -15.63
N CYS A 120 -11.41 14.72 -16.74
CA CYS A 120 -12.83 14.55 -17.06
C CYS A 120 -13.27 13.17 -17.56
N ARG A 121 -12.37 12.16 -17.59
CA ARG A 121 -12.76 10.79 -17.99
C ARG A 121 -13.93 10.27 -17.19
N GLU A 122 -14.78 9.50 -17.87
CA GLU A 122 -15.85 8.79 -17.20
C GLU A 122 -15.33 7.53 -16.52
N GLY A 123 -15.77 7.32 -15.29
CA GLY A 123 -15.36 6.15 -14.52
C GLY A 123 -16.18 6.03 -13.27
N HIS A 124 -16.38 4.80 -12.82
CA HIS A 124 -17.01 4.52 -11.54
C HIS A 124 -16.03 3.77 -10.64
N MET A 125 -16.17 4.05 -9.35
CA MET A 125 -15.47 3.32 -8.30
C MET A 125 -16.38 2.25 -7.73
N PHE A 126 -15.81 1.09 -7.43
CA PHE A 126 -16.53 -0.03 -6.83
C PHE A 126 -15.59 -0.83 -5.93
N SER A 127 -16.16 -1.68 -5.09
CA SER A 127 -15.38 -2.60 -4.26
C SER A 127 -15.98 -4.00 -4.33
N ASN A 128 -15.11 -5.00 -4.29
CA ASN A 128 -15.48 -6.40 -4.14
C ASN A 128 -15.50 -6.85 -2.66
N ALA A 129 -15.19 -5.94 -1.73
CA ALA A 129 -15.30 -6.21 -0.31
C ALA A 129 -16.78 -6.55 0.03
N PRO A 130 -17.02 -7.62 0.81
CA PRO A 130 -18.38 -8.06 1.11
C PRO A 130 -19.15 -6.95 1.81
N ILE A 131 -20.40 -6.67 1.44
CA ILE A 131 -21.23 -5.70 2.18
C ILE A 131 -21.54 -6.31 3.56
N PRO A 132 -21.48 -5.56 4.67
CA PRO A 132 -21.82 -6.08 6.00
C PRO A 132 -23.21 -6.74 5.96
N ALA A 133 -23.29 -8.02 6.34
CA ALA A 133 -24.54 -8.77 6.25
C ALA A 133 -25.69 -8.11 7.04
N LEU A 134 -25.34 -7.45 8.15
CA LEU A 134 -26.28 -6.74 9.01
C LEU A 134 -26.86 -5.46 8.37
N LEU A 135 -26.28 -4.91 7.29
CA LEU A 135 -26.94 -3.89 6.47
C LEU A 135 -28.09 -4.46 5.63
N HIS A 136 -28.17 -5.78 5.49
CA HIS A 136 -29.20 -6.47 4.71
C HIS A 136 -30.15 -7.33 5.56
N THR A 137 -29.87 -7.53 6.84
CA THR A 137 -30.60 -8.47 7.71
C THR A 137 -31.98 -7.95 8.13
N CYS A 138 -32.04 -6.85 8.89
CA CYS A 138 -33.30 -6.25 9.31
C CYS A 138 -33.18 -4.71 9.37
N ARG A 139 -34.31 -4.03 9.59
CA ARG A 139 -34.34 -2.56 9.70
C ARG A 139 -33.50 -2.06 10.87
N GLU A 140 -33.62 -2.70 12.02
CA GLU A 140 -32.91 -2.28 13.23
C GLU A 140 -31.39 -2.38 13.09
N SER A 141 -30.88 -3.50 12.56
CA SER A 141 -29.45 -3.69 12.36
C SER A 141 -28.91 -2.68 11.34
N ARG A 142 -29.65 -2.44 10.25
CA ARG A 142 -29.30 -1.43 9.24
C ARG A 142 -29.25 -0.02 9.83
N ASP A 143 -30.28 0.36 10.58
CA ASP A 143 -30.37 1.69 11.19
C ASP A 143 -29.23 1.89 12.22
N HIS A 144 -28.89 0.84 12.99
CA HIS A 144 -27.74 0.86 13.89
C HIS A 144 -26.42 1.07 13.17
N LEU A 145 -26.19 0.37 12.05
CA LEU A 145 -24.97 0.47 11.24
C LEU A 145 -24.83 1.83 10.56
N ILE A 146 -25.92 2.35 9.99
CA ILE A 146 -25.94 3.70 9.41
C ILE A 146 -25.67 4.76 10.49
N LYS A 147 -26.30 4.62 11.67
CA LYS A 147 -26.06 5.51 12.82
C LYS A 147 -24.62 5.44 13.33
N ARG A 148 -23.96 4.28 13.19
CA ARG A 148 -22.51 4.10 13.47
C ARG A 148 -21.58 4.60 12.37
N GLY A 149 -22.12 5.12 11.26
CA GLY A 149 -21.32 5.82 10.23
C GLY A 149 -21.14 5.07 8.91
N TYR A 150 -21.80 3.92 8.72
CA TYR A 150 -21.83 3.29 7.39
C TYR A 150 -22.65 4.13 6.41
N GLN A 151 -22.08 4.42 5.25
CA GLN A 151 -22.75 5.09 4.13
C GLN A 151 -22.19 4.62 2.79
N LEU A 152 -22.91 4.90 1.70
CA LEU A 152 -22.35 4.75 0.35
C LEU A 152 -21.30 5.84 0.12
N ALA A 153 -20.09 5.44 -0.26
CA ALA A 153 -18.94 6.30 -0.44
C ALA A 153 -18.24 6.05 -1.79
N PHE A 154 -17.24 6.88 -2.05
CA PHE A 154 -16.34 6.85 -3.19
C PHE A 154 -17.07 7.12 -4.50
N ARG A 155 -17.72 8.29 -4.55
CA ARG A 155 -18.22 8.82 -5.83
C ARG A 155 -17.05 9.31 -6.69
N THR A 156 -17.27 9.38 -7.99
CA THR A 156 -16.37 10.07 -8.93
C THR A 156 -17.04 11.36 -9.42
N ARG A 157 -16.37 12.11 -10.31
CA ARG A 157 -16.94 13.29 -10.96
C ARG A 157 -18.09 12.96 -11.92
N SER A 158 -18.12 11.74 -12.44
CA SER A 158 -19.12 11.28 -13.42
C SER A 158 -20.18 10.34 -12.84
N HIS A 159 -19.92 9.71 -11.69
CA HIS A 159 -20.78 8.68 -11.13
C HIS A 159 -20.96 8.80 -9.61
N GLY A 160 -22.17 8.50 -9.14
CA GLY A 160 -22.50 8.44 -7.71
C GLY A 160 -21.76 7.33 -6.95
N PRO A 161 -21.80 7.38 -5.59
CA PRO A 161 -21.10 6.43 -4.73
C PRO A 161 -21.75 5.04 -4.79
N ARG A 162 -20.93 3.97 -4.67
CA ARG A 162 -21.38 2.57 -4.85
C ARG A 162 -20.89 1.60 -3.78
N THR A 163 -19.99 2.05 -2.90
CA THR A 163 -19.34 1.17 -1.93
C THR A 163 -19.79 1.54 -0.52
N TRP A 164 -20.33 0.58 0.23
CA TRP A 164 -20.58 0.78 1.66
C TRP A 164 -19.27 0.87 2.43
N PHE A 165 -19.08 1.96 3.16
CA PHE A 165 -17.85 2.23 3.89
C PHE A 165 -18.15 2.94 5.21
N ASN A 166 -17.42 2.57 6.26
CA ASN A 166 -17.43 3.28 7.53
C ASN A 166 -16.10 4.01 7.73
N PHE A 167 -16.11 5.34 7.61
CA PHE A 167 -14.88 6.15 7.65
C PHE A 167 -14.09 6.11 8.95
N GLU A 168 -14.71 5.70 10.07
CA GLU A 168 -14.02 5.62 11.36
C GLU A 168 -13.34 4.26 11.59
N THR A 169 -13.88 3.19 11.01
CA THR A 169 -13.47 1.81 11.30
C THR A 169 -12.86 1.09 10.11
N ASP A 170 -13.39 1.28 8.91
CA ASP A 170 -12.89 0.62 7.70
C ASP A 170 -11.55 1.22 7.27
N VAL A 171 -10.72 0.38 6.64
CA VAL A 171 -9.45 0.78 6.02
C VAL A 171 -9.64 0.84 4.52
N LEU A 172 -9.39 2.00 3.92
CA LEU A 172 -9.39 2.15 2.46
C LEU A 172 -8.10 1.51 1.92
N PHE A 173 -8.23 0.42 1.16
CA PHE A 173 -7.10 -0.20 0.48
C PHE A 173 -7.02 0.31 -0.96
N ILE A 174 -5.85 0.82 -1.34
CA ILE A 174 -5.60 1.36 -2.68
C ILE A 174 -4.45 0.60 -3.32
N SER A 175 -4.78 -0.16 -4.36
CA SER A 175 -3.83 -0.92 -5.16
C SER A 175 -2.94 0.03 -5.96
N GLN A 176 -1.71 -0.39 -6.24
CA GLN A 176 -0.84 0.39 -7.11
C GLN A 176 -1.49 0.52 -8.49
N GLY A 177 -1.48 1.73 -9.05
CA GLY A 177 -2.15 1.99 -10.33
C GLY A 177 -1.42 1.29 -11.48
N ASP A 178 -2.21 0.79 -12.43
CA ASP A 178 -1.73 0.31 -13.71
C ASP A 178 -1.20 1.52 -14.51
N ASP A 179 0.10 1.56 -14.82
CA ASP A 179 0.79 2.65 -15.55
C ASP A 179 0.30 2.85 -17.01
N TRP A 180 -0.81 2.23 -17.40
CA TRP A 180 -1.24 1.96 -18.78
C TRP A 180 -2.07 3.05 -19.45
N GLY A 181 -1.94 4.33 -19.14
CA GLY A 181 -2.75 5.31 -19.90
C GLY A 181 -2.33 6.76 -19.91
N THR A 182 -1.74 7.28 -18.85
CA THR A 182 -1.20 8.63 -18.87
C THR A 182 0.09 8.63 -18.05
N LYS A 183 1.23 8.94 -18.68
CA LYS A 183 2.50 9.21 -17.97
C LYS A 183 2.35 10.32 -16.91
N HIS A 184 1.23 11.03 -16.93
CA HIS A 184 0.93 12.21 -16.16
C HIS A 184 0.06 11.82 -14.96
N ARG A 185 0.71 11.45 -13.86
CA ARG A 185 0.10 11.32 -12.51
C ARG A 185 -0.31 12.70 -11.97
N MET A 186 -1.02 13.48 -12.78
CA MET A 186 -1.18 14.92 -12.62
C MET A 186 -2.12 15.28 -11.49
N LEU A 187 -3.23 14.55 -11.33
CA LEU A 187 -4.13 14.74 -10.20
C LEU A 187 -3.59 14.09 -8.94
N SER A 188 -3.14 12.84 -9.07
CA SER A 188 -2.73 12.00 -7.95
C SER A 188 -1.40 12.43 -7.33
N GLY A 189 -0.44 12.85 -8.15
CA GLY A 189 0.93 13.16 -7.72
C GLY A 189 1.71 11.95 -7.19
N CYS A 190 1.18 10.73 -7.35
CA CYS A 190 1.69 9.49 -6.78
C CYS A 190 1.27 8.25 -7.60
N ALA A 191 1.82 7.09 -7.27
CA ALA A 191 1.61 5.83 -7.97
C ALA A 191 0.22 5.16 -7.78
N TRP A 192 -0.58 5.58 -6.80
CA TRP A 192 -1.85 4.93 -6.44
C TRP A 192 -3.09 5.50 -7.16
N ASP A 193 -2.86 6.37 -8.15
CA ASP A 193 -3.87 7.00 -9.00
C ASP A 193 -5.19 7.35 -8.25
N ILE A 194 -5.02 8.15 -7.20
CA ILE A 194 -6.08 8.61 -6.29
C ILE A 194 -6.85 9.84 -6.81
N GLY A 195 -6.47 10.39 -7.96
CA GLY A 195 -7.03 11.62 -8.53
C GLY A 195 -8.52 11.57 -8.88
N GLN A 196 -9.07 10.36 -8.96
CA GLN A 196 -10.48 10.13 -9.29
C GLN A 196 -11.40 10.07 -8.06
N PHE A 197 -10.86 10.03 -6.85
CA PHE A 197 -11.69 10.05 -5.64
C PHE A 197 -12.23 11.46 -5.45
N HIS A 198 -13.50 11.56 -5.05
CA HIS A 198 -14.08 12.86 -4.75
C HIS A 198 -13.56 13.42 -3.41
N PRO A 199 -13.17 14.72 -3.32
CA PRO A 199 -12.60 15.31 -2.10
C PRO A 199 -13.47 15.14 -0.84
N ILE A 200 -14.79 15.30 -0.98
CA ILE A 200 -15.76 15.07 0.12
C ILE A 200 -15.58 13.71 0.83
N ASP A 201 -15.20 12.66 0.10
CA ASP A 201 -14.94 11.36 0.70
C ASP A 201 -13.49 11.27 1.20
N MET A 202 -12.52 11.81 0.45
CA MET A 202 -11.10 11.85 0.85
C MET A 202 -10.89 12.51 2.22
N GLU A 203 -11.56 13.63 2.50
CA GLU A 203 -11.48 14.35 3.77
C GLU A 203 -11.99 13.51 4.96
N LYS A 204 -12.88 12.55 4.71
CA LYS A 204 -13.45 11.71 5.77
C LYS A 204 -12.58 10.50 6.09
N VAL A 205 -11.77 10.03 5.14
CA VAL A 205 -10.94 8.81 5.32
C VAL A 205 -9.92 9.01 6.43
N LYS A 206 -9.94 8.09 7.40
CA LYS A 206 -9.03 8.10 8.54
C LYS A 206 -7.91 7.07 8.44
N ARG A 207 -8.06 6.02 7.63
CA ARG A 207 -7.11 4.91 7.53
C ARG A 207 -6.96 4.47 6.08
N ILE A 208 -5.72 4.40 5.62
CA ILE A 208 -5.38 3.97 4.25
C ILE A 208 -4.33 2.88 4.31
N ALA A 209 -4.51 1.85 3.48
CA ALA A 209 -3.49 0.88 3.14
C ALA A 209 -3.07 1.08 1.69
N LEU A 210 -1.78 1.32 1.46
CA LEU A 210 -1.21 1.52 0.14
C LEU A 210 -0.46 0.27 -0.29
N ASP A 211 -0.89 -0.34 -1.39
CA ASP A 211 -0.22 -1.51 -1.95
C ASP A 211 1.20 -1.18 -2.43
N ASN A 212 2.12 -2.15 -2.31
CA ASN A 212 3.53 -2.05 -2.72
C ASN A 212 4.23 -0.72 -2.32
N SER A 213 4.07 -0.30 -1.07
CA SER A 213 4.44 1.05 -0.62
C SER A 213 5.58 1.10 0.40
N THR A 214 6.00 -0.06 0.90
CA THR A 214 7.08 -0.21 1.87
C THR A 214 8.46 0.18 1.34
N GLY A 215 8.63 0.30 0.03
CA GLY A 215 9.82 0.93 -0.57
C GLY A 215 10.12 2.34 -0.06
N SER A 216 9.13 3.03 0.49
CA SER A 216 9.32 4.33 1.16
C SER A 216 10.08 4.21 2.50
N LEU A 217 9.98 3.07 3.19
CA LEU A 217 10.74 2.80 4.42
C LEU A 217 12.21 2.55 4.11
N TYR A 218 12.50 1.84 3.02
CA TYR A 218 13.86 1.63 2.52
C TYR A 218 14.60 2.96 2.34
N LEU A 219 13.95 3.97 1.77
CA LEU A 219 14.51 5.33 1.60
C LEU A 219 14.51 6.20 2.86
N SER A 220 13.81 5.75 3.89
CA SER A 220 13.79 6.44 5.17
C SER A 220 15.05 6.15 5.99
N HIS A 221 15.77 5.06 5.70
CA HIS A 221 17.01 4.74 6.39
C HIS A 221 18.10 5.84 6.26
N PRO A 222 18.80 6.23 7.34
CA PRO A 222 19.80 7.31 7.29
C PRO A 222 20.97 7.07 6.35
N SER A 223 21.32 5.79 6.13
CA SER A 223 22.51 5.40 5.34
C SER A 223 22.30 5.33 3.82
N PHE A 224 21.09 5.58 3.29
CA PHE A 224 20.78 5.39 1.86
C PHE A 224 20.21 6.65 1.19
N SER A 225 20.51 6.83 -0.10
CA SER A 225 20.04 7.95 -0.93
C SER A 225 19.03 7.49 -2.00
N GLU A 226 18.13 8.41 -2.35
CA GLU A 226 16.95 8.24 -3.20
C GLU A 226 17.32 7.83 -4.64
N ARG A 227 16.88 6.65 -5.11
CA ARG A 227 16.95 6.32 -6.55
C ARG A 227 15.65 5.83 -7.19
N ASN A 228 14.81 5.01 -6.50
CA ASN A 228 13.68 4.33 -7.16
C ASN A 228 12.27 4.62 -6.60
N TYR A 229 12.11 4.92 -5.31
CA TYR A 229 10.84 5.36 -4.73
C TYR A 229 10.92 6.86 -4.43
N LYS A 230 9.81 7.60 -4.54
CA LYS A 230 9.83 9.04 -4.28
C LYS A 230 9.05 9.35 -3.03
N PHE A 231 9.72 9.97 -2.08
CA PHE A 231 9.12 10.57 -0.89
C PHE A 231 7.94 11.52 -1.23
N SER A 232 7.96 12.10 -2.44
CA SER A 232 6.86 12.91 -2.98
C SER A 232 5.54 12.16 -3.12
N ASP A 233 5.55 10.85 -3.31
CA ASP A 233 4.33 10.06 -3.53
C ASP A 233 3.50 10.02 -2.24
N LEU A 234 4.14 9.70 -1.10
CA LEU A 234 3.48 9.74 0.20
C LEU A 234 3.06 11.16 0.57
N SER A 235 3.89 12.16 0.28
CA SER A 235 3.53 13.56 0.51
C SER A 235 2.24 13.94 -0.23
N SER A 236 2.07 13.49 -1.49
CA SER A 236 0.85 13.74 -2.26
C SER A 236 -0.37 13.05 -1.65
N VAL A 237 -0.23 11.79 -1.20
CA VAL A 237 -1.33 11.07 -0.52
C VAL A 237 -1.76 11.83 0.74
N LEU A 238 -0.84 12.22 1.62
CA LEU A 238 -1.17 12.91 2.87
C LEU A 238 -1.84 14.28 2.64
N ARG A 239 -1.46 14.98 1.57
CA ARG A 239 -2.06 16.26 1.20
C ARG A 239 -3.48 16.12 0.66
N LEU A 240 -3.75 15.05 -0.08
CA LEU A 240 -5.08 14.77 -0.61
C LEU A 240 -6.02 14.21 0.47
N PHE A 241 -5.49 13.44 1.42
CA PHE A 241 -6.20 12.85 2.55
C PHE A 241 -5.83 13.56 3.86
N GLY A 242 -6.28 14.81 4.02
CA GLY A 242 -5.80 15.72 5.08
C GLY A 242 -6.07 15.27 6.52
N HIS A 243 -7.00 14.34 6.75
CA HIS A 243 -7.39 13.87 8.09
C HIS A 243 -7.02 12.41 8.37
N LEU A 244 -5.98 11.91 7.69
CA LEU A 244 -5.49 10.55 7.87
C LEU A 244 -4.88 10.38 9.28
N LYS A 245 -5.39 9.40 10.04
CA LYS A 245 -4.87 9.01 11.36
C LYS A 245 -3.84 7.88 11.24
N GLU A 246 -4.03 6.97 10.29
CA GLU A 246 -3.21 5.77 10.12
C GLU A 246 -2.91 5.51 8.64
N LEU A 247 -1.62 5.26 8.35
CA LEU A 247 -1.11 4.90 7.04
C LEU A 247 -0.41 3.54 7.14
N LEU A 248 -1.03 2.54 6.52
CA LEU A 248 -0.50 1.19 6.42
C LEU A 248 0.28 1.06 5.12
N LEU A 249 1.58 0.81 5.24
CA LEU A 249 2.44 0.53 4.10
C LEU A 249 2.47 -0.97 3.86
N VAL A 250 1.92 -1.42 2.73
CA VAL A 250 1.74 -2.84 2.44
C VAL A 250 2.97 -3.39 1.74
N GLU A 251 3.57 -4.42 2.35
CA GLU A 251 4.69 -5.19 1.79
C GLU A 251 4.17 -6.31 0.89
N TRP A 252 3.31 -7.18 1.42
CA TRP A 252 2.78 -8.35 0.70
C TRP A 252 1.26 -8.47 0.82
N THR A 253 0.68 -9.07 -0.21
CA THR A 253 -0.74 -9.41 -0.32
C THR A 253 -0.93 -10.89 -0.67
N ASP A 254 -2.18 -11.35 -0.80
CA ASP A 254 -2.48 -12.70 -1.27
C ASP A 254 -1.78 -13.05 -2.60
N LEU A 255 -1.56 -12.07 -3.50
CA LEU A 255 -0.89 -12.29 -4.78
C LEU A 255 0.57 -12.74 -4.59
N TYR A 256 1.30 -12.08 -3.69
CA TYR A 256 2.66 -12.48 -3.34
C TYR A 256 2.70 -13.89 -2.73
N MET A 257 1.70 -14.24 -1.92
CA MET A 257 1.60 -15.59 -1.34
C MET A 257 1.25 -16.66 -2.41
N ASP A 258 0.47 -16.29 -3.42
CA ASP A 258 0.16 -17.17 -4.56
C ASP A 258 1.40 -17.44 -5.44
N GLU A 259 2.28 -16.45 -5.64
CA GLU A 259 3.52 -16.58 -6.44
C GLU A 259 4.56 -17.54 -5.84
N ILE A 260 4.49 -17.75 -4.53
CA ILE A 260 5.50 -18.49 -3.77
C ILE A 260 5.00 -19.85 -3.29
N ARG A 261 3.80 -20.27 -3.67
CA ARG A 261 3.29 -21.58 -3.25
C ARG A 261 4.20 -22.72 -3.78
N PRO A 262 4.54 -23.73 -2.97
CA PRO A 262 5.29 -24.89 -3.45
C PRO A 262 4.58 -25.57 -4.63
N TRP A 263 5.35 -26.02 -5.63
CA TRP A 263 4.85 -26.72 -6.83
C TRP A 263 3.90 -27.89 -6.50
N ASN A 264 4.15 -28.56 -5.37
CA ASN A 264 3.48 -29.79 -4.98
C ASN A 264 2.34 -29.60 -3.96
N THR A 265 2.08 -28.37 -3.50
CA THR A 265 0.96 -28.10 -2.60
C THR A 265 -0.27 -27.67 -3.38
N SER A 266 -1.22 -28.58 -3.52
CA SER A 266 -2.57 -28.30 -4.02
C SER A 266 -3.45 -27.60 -2.96
N ASN A 267 -2.87 -26.77 -2.08
CA ASN A 267 -3.66 -25.88 -1.23
C ASN A 267 -4.23 -24.79 -2.14
N ALA A 268 -5.14 -25.19 -3.02
CA ALA A 268 -5.92 -24.30 -3.83
C ALA A 268 -6.45 -23.28 -2.84
N LYS A 269 -6.08 -22.01 -3.06
CA LYS A 269 -6.88 -20.89 -2.61
C LYS A 269 -8.31 -21.32 -2.90
N GLY A 270 -9.11 -21.54 -1.86
CA GLY A 270 -10.44 -22.07 -2.07
C GLY A 270 -11.10 -21.24 -3.18
N GLN A 271 -11.98 -21.82 -3.98
CA GLN A 271 -12.82 -20.95 -4.77
C GLN A 271 -13.73 -20.22 -3.80
N LYS A 272 -13.72 -18.88 -3.84
CA LYS A 272 -14.69 -18.07 -3.12
C LYS A 272 -16.08 -18.52 -3.58
N ARG A 273 -16.75 -19.34 -2.77
CA ARG A 273 -18.03 -19.98 -3.17
C ARG A 273 -19.15 -18.95 -3.21
N HIS A 274 -19.10 -17.97 -2.31
CA HIS A 274 -20.10 -16.92 -2.17
C HIS A 274 -19.50 -15.58 -1.75
N SER A 275 -20.25 -14.50 -1.94
CA SER A 275 -19.83 -13.14 -1.56
C SER A 275 -19.58 -12.97 -0.06
N TYR A 276 -20.24 -13.76 0.79
CA TYR A 276 -20.14 -13.76 2.26
C TYR A 276 -19.12 -14.76 2.83
N ASP A 277 -18.28 -15.36 1.98
CA ASP A 277 -17.23 -16.26 2.45
C ASP A 277 -16.17 -15.50 3.24
N THR A 278 -16.12 -15.75 4.56
CA THR A 278 -15.26 -15.05 5.50
C THR A 278 -13.79 -15.46 5.36
N GLN A 279 -13.48 -16.56 4.68
CA GLN A 279 -12.09 -17.02 4.47
C GLN A 279 -11.28 -16.03 3.62
N TYR A 280 -11.96 -15.16 2.86
CA TYR A 280 -11.37 -14.12 2.02
C TYR A 280 -11.46 -12.73 2.62
N LEU A 281 -11.86 -12.60 3.89
CA LEU A 281 -11.78 -11.33 4.57
C LEU A 281 -10.31 -10.98 4.79
N TRP A 282 -9.91 -9.84 4.26
CA TRP A 282 -8.57 -9.34 4.49
C TRP A 282 -8.45 -8.78 5.89
N SER A 283 -7.34 -9.14 6.52
CA SER A 283 -6.83 -8.54 7.74
C SER A 283 -5.36 -8.21 7.50
N TYR A 284 -4.70 -7.62 8.50
CA TYR A 284 -3.29 -7.30 8.39
C TYR A 284 -2.48 -7.95 9.52
N GLN A 285 -1.23 -8.22 9.20
CA GLN A 285 -0.21 -8.60 10.16
C GLN A 285 0.98 -7.64 10.01
N PRO A 286 1.55 -7.10 11.11
CA PRO A 286 2.76 -6.28 11.01
C PRO A 286 3.91 -7.04 10.35
N VAL A 287 4.71 -6.33 9.57
CA VAL A 287 5.99 -6.86 9.09
C VAL A 287 6.91 -7.04 10.30
N SER A 288 7.67 -8.13 10.30
CA SER A 288 8.53 -8.54 11.40
C SER A 288 9.93 -8.90 10.91
N GLU A 289 10.91 -8.88 11.81
CA GLU A 289 12.31 -9.19 11.49
C GLU A 289 12.47 -10.61 10.95
N VAL A 290 11.56 -11.52 11.34
CA VAL A 290 11.49 -12.88 10.80
C VAL A 290 11.26 -12.91 9.29
N ASP A 291 10.64 -11.88 8.70
CA ASP A 291 10.39 -11.84 7.26
C ASP A 291 11.70 -11.77 6.46
N ALA A 292 12.77 -11.23 7.06
CA ALA A 292 14.11 -11.28 6.48
C ALA A 292 14.59 -12.71 6.21
N SER A 293 14.21 -13.65 7.07
CA SER A 293 14.61 -15.05 6.93
C SER A 293 14.06 -15.69 5.65
N LEU A 294 12.93 -15.20 5.13
CA LEU A 294 12.31 -15.72 3.92
C LEU A 294 13.14 -15.43 2.67
N GLN A 295 13.86 -14.30 2.66
CA GLN A 295 14.80 -13.97 1.58
C GLN A 295 16.14 -14.71 1.72
N MET A 296 16.60 -14.92 2.95
CA MET A 296 17.91 -15.56 3.23
C MET A 296 17.88 -17.08 3.13
N PHE A 297 16.74 -17.67 3.49
CA PHE A 297 16.47 -19.09 3.44
C PHE A 297 15.22 -19.30 2.61
N PRO A 298 15.26 -19.04 1.29
CA PRO A 298 14.10 -19.29 0.43
C PRO A 298 13.77 -20.78 0.46
N PRO A 299 12.49 -21.18 0.55
CA PRO A 299 12.15 -22.60 0.57
C PRO A 299 12.61 -23.30 -0.70
N LYS A 300 13.05 -24.57 -0.58
CA LYS A 300 13.73 -25.31 -1.66
C LYS A 300 12.85 -25.52 -2.90
N ASP A 301 11.53 -25.48 -2.73
CA ASP A 301 10.54 -25.78 -3.77
C ASP A 301 9.83 -24.52 -4.29
N TYR A 302 10.41 -23.33 -4.16
CA TYR A 302 9.76 -22.07 -4.55
C TYR A 302 10.32 -21.58 -5.88
N SER A 303 9.46 -21.05 -6.74
CA SER A 303 9.84 -20.51 -8.06
C SER A 303 10.62 -19.19 -7.98
N ASN A 304 10.42 -18.40 -6.91
CA ASN A 304 11.04 -17.08 -6.73
C ASN A 304 11.45 -16.84 -5.27
N THR A 305 12.54 -16.10 -5.07
CA THR A 305 12.93 -15.52 -3.78
C THR A 305 11.99 -14.37 -3.42
N LEU A 306 11.39 -14.42 -2.22
CA LEU A 306 10.63 -13.30 -1.68
C LEU A 306 11.56 -12.11 -1.44
N VAL A 307 11.35 -11.03 -2.18
CA VAL A 307 11.99 -9.76 -1.88
C VAL A 307 11.19 -9.09 -0.77
N VAL A 308 11.88 -8.75 0.33
CA VAL A 308 11.31 -7.94 1.41
C VAL A 308 11.89 -6.54 1.26
N THR A 309 11.09 -5.64 0.70
CA THR A 309 11.52 -4.29 0.32
C THR A 309 11.90 -3.46 1.54
N CYS A 310 11.11 -3.52 2.62
CA CYS A 310 11.30 -2.66 3.80
C CYS A 310 12.62 -2.89 4.57
N ILE A 311 13.22 -4.08 4.49
CA ILE A 311 14.49 -4.43 5.17
C ILE A 311 15.70 -4.34 4.23
N GLY A 312 15.46 -3.95 2.98
CA GLY A 312 16.45 -3.95 1.90
C GLY A 312 16.80 -5.34 1.38
N PRO A 313 17.55 -5.40 0.27
CA PRO A 313 18.00 -6.66 -0.31
C PRO A 313 18.68 -7.55 0.74
N TYR A 314 18.27 -8.81 0.85
CA TYR A 314 18.85 -9.82 1.75
C TYR A 314 18.92 -9.36 3.23
N GLY A 315 17.99 -8.49 3.63
CA GLY A 315 17.92 -7.91 4.96
C GLY A 315 19.14 -7.08 5.36
N GLU A 316 19.88 -6.51 4.40
CA GLU A 316 21.08 -5.73 4.65
C GLU A 316 20.86 -4.55 5.61
N LEU A 317 19.72 -3.85 5.51
CA LEU A 317 19.42 -2.74 6.40
C LEU A 317 19.22 -3.22 7.84
N LEU A 318 18.49 -4.32 7.99
CA LEU A 318 18.24 -4.92 9.29
C LEU A 318 19.55 -5.41 9.92
N LYS A 319 20.43 -6.03 9.13
CA LYS A 319 21.79 -6.43 9.58
C LYS A 319 22.59 -5.23 10.07
N HIS A 320 22.69 -4.19 9.25
CA HIS A 320 23.44 -2.97 9.59
C HIS A 320 22.90 -2.33 10.88
N HIS A 321 21.57 -2.26 11.02
CA HIS A 321 20.93 -1.78 12.23
C HIS A 321 21.30 -2.61 13.46
N LYS A 322 21.15 -3.94 13.40
CA LYS A 322 21.48 -4.86 14.50
C LYS A 322 22.95 -4.80 14.92
N THR A 323 23.87 -4.52 13.99
CA THR A 323 25.29 -4.35 14.33
C THR A 323 25.59 -3.05 15.08
N LEU A 324 24.77 -2.02 14.90
CA LEU A 324 24.98 -0.70 15.50
C LEU A 324 24.10 -0.45 16.74
N GLN A 325 22.91 -1.05 16.79
CA GLN A 325 21.87 -0.77 17.80
C GLN A 325 21.09 -2.04 18.14
N ARG A 326 20.64 -2.18 19.39
CA ARG A 326 19.84 -3.34 19.87
C ARG A 326 18.33 -3.09 19.98
N ASN A 327 17.84 -1.93 19.54
CA ASN A 327 16.42 -1.56 19.60
C ASN A 327 15.64 -2.09 18.38
N GLY A 328 14.30 -2.04 18.44
CA GLY A 328 13.42 -2.51 17.36
C GLY A 328 13.65 -1.78 16.03
N TYR A 329 13.98 -2.52 14.98
CA TYR A 329 14.29 -1.96 13.65
C TYR A 329 13.10 -1.19 13.05
N PHE A 330 11.92 -1.82 13.04
CA PHE A 330 10.74 -1.24 12.40
C PHE A 330 10.26 0.03 13.08
N ASP A 331 10.32 0.10 14.40
CA ASP A 331 9.96 1.31 15.15
C ASP A 331 10.86 2.49 14.73
N ILE A 332 12.16 2.24 14.59
CA ILE A 332 13.13 3.28 14.21
C ILE A 332 12.91 3.75 12.78
N VAL A 333 12.75 2.83 11.82
CA VAL A 333 12.57 3.21 10.41
C VAL A 333 11.21 3.90 10.20
N GLN A 334 10.16 3.47 10.90
CA GLN A 334 8.85 4.12 10.88
C GLN A 334 8.90 5.54 11.48
N ASN A 335 9.55 5.71 12.64
CA ASN A 335 9.74 7.03 13.25
C ASN A 335 10.58 7.95 12.35
N CYS A 336 11.64 7.42 11.72
CA CYS A 336 12.45 8.20 10.78
C CYS A 336 11.65 8.64 9.55
N LEU A 337 10.78 7.77 9.02
CA LEU A 337 9.87 8.13 7.93
C LEU A 337 8.91 9.24 8.39
N GLN A 338 8.32 9.13 9.57
CA GLN A 338 7.44 10.17 10.13
C GLN A 338 8.16 11.51 10.27
N ASP A 339 9.40 11.52 10.78
CA ASP A 339 10.21 12.74 10.88
C ASP A 339 10.49 13.36 9.52
N LYS A 340 10.79 12.54 8.51
CA LYS A 340 10.95 13.01 7.12
C LYS A 340 9.65 13.61 6.60
N LEU A 341 8.48 13.04 6.94
CA LEU A 341 7.16 13.55 6.54
C LEU A 341 6.85 14.89 7.21
N VAL A 342 7.20 15.06 8.48
CA VAL A 342 7.12 16.35 9.18
C VAL A 342 7.99 17.39 8.47
N LYS A 343 9.26 17.07 8.17
CA LYS A 343 10.19 17.98 7.49
C LYS A 343 9.66 18.41 6.12
N SER A 344 9.16 17.46 5.34
CA SER A 344 8.57 17.73 4.02
C SER A 344 7.34 18.61 4.12
N ARG A 345 6.40 18.30 5.02
CA ARG A 345 5.22 19.15 5.27
C ARG A 345 5.63 20.58 5.62
N ASN A 346 6.56 20.73 6.56
CA ASN A 346 7.02 22.06 7.00
C ASN A 346 7.68 22.84 5.84
N SER A 347 8.41 22.15 4.96
CA SER A 347 8.98 22.76 3.74
C SER A 347 7.91 23.19 2.73
N VAL A 348 6.85 22.39 2.56
CA VAL A 348 5.73 22.76 1.69
C VAL A 348 4.98 23.96 2.28
N VAL A 349 4.68 23.95 3.58
CA VAL A 349 3.97 25.05 4.26
C VAL A 349 4.79 26.35 4.23
N SER A 350 6.10 26.29 4.48
CA SER A 350 6.93 27.50 4.46
C SER A 350 7.02 28.15 3.09
N ARG A 351 6.98 27.36 2.02
CA ARG A 351 6.94 27.87 0.63
C ARG A 351 5.61 28.49 0.24
N HIS A 352 4.53 28.30 1.00
CA HIS A 352 3.16 28.61 0.56
C HIS A 352 2.30 29.45 1.55
N LYS A 353 2.85 30.09 2.60
CA LYS A 353 2.06 30.95 3.53
C LYS A 353 1.70 32.35 2.96
N PRO A 354 0.53 32.96 3.31
CA PRO A 354 -0.58 32.50 4.17
C PRO A 354 -1.87 32.16 3.40
N ASP A 355 -1.83 31.87 2.09
CA ASP A 355 -3.04 31.75 1.25
C ASP A 355 -3.78 30.40 1.37
N VAL A 356 -3.33 29.46 2.23
CA VAL A 356 -3.98 28.15 2.30
C VAL A 356 -3.98 27.58 3.71
N ASP A 357 -5.18 27.26 4.20
CA ASP A 357 -5.45 26.38 5.35
C ASP A 357 -5.10 24.91 5.02
N LEU A 358 -4.01 24.67 4.28
CA LEU A 358 -3.50 23.33 3.97
C LEU A 358 -2.79 22.77 5.20
N TRP A 359 -3.58 22.33 6.16
CA TRP A 359 -3.11 21.57 7.30
C TRP A 359 -3.43 20.09 7.06
N TRP A 360 -2.39 19.26 7.03
CA TRP A 360 -2.55 17.81 7.15
C TRP A 360 -1.71 17.28 8.31
N GLU A 361 -2.26 16.26 8.97
CA GLU A 361 -1.61 15.57 10.06
C GLU A 361 -0.63 14.52 9.52
N ILE A 362 0.41 14.22 10.30
CA ILE A 362 1.30 13.10 9.99
C ILE A 362 0.70 11.87 10.70
N PRO A 363 0.22 10.87 9.95
CA PRO A 363 -0.43 9.71 10.53
C PRO A 363 0.57 8.82 11.27
N LYS A 364 0.04 7.90 12.09
CA LYS A 364 0.79 6.71 12.47
C LYS A 364 1.13 5.92 11.22
N VAL A 365 2.41 5.59 11.02
CA VAL A 365 2.85 4.77 9.89
C VAL A 365 3.17 3.37 10.38
N THR A 366 2.70 2.34 9.67
CA THR A 366 2.97 0.95 10.04
C THR A 366 3.20 0.10 8.79
N ALA A 367 4.29 -0.65 8.77
CA ALA A 367 4.56 -1.65 7.74
C ALA A 367 3.74 -2.91 8.03
N VAL A 368 2.97 -3.38 7.04
CA VAL A 368 2.08 -4.53 7.21
C VAL A 368 2.08 -5.43 5.99
N HIS A 369 1.65 -6.68 6.18
CA HIS A 369 1.12 -7.52 5.12
C HIS A 369 -0.40 -7.51 5.20
N VAL A 370 -1.10 -7.36 4.07
CA VAL A 370 -2.57 -7.32 4.01
C VAL A 370 -3.05 -8.48 3.16
N MET A 371 -3.67 -9.47 3.79
CA MET A 371 -4.01 -10.73 3.13
C MET A 371 -5.21 -11.40 3.79
N SER A 372 -5.76 -12.38 3.09
CA SER A 372 -6.78 -13.29 3.61
C SER A 372 -6.23 -14.20 4.70
N ASN A 373 -7.10 -14.92 5.41
CA ASN A 373 -6.68 -15.93 6.38
C ASN A 373 -5.76 -16.99 5.74
N TRP A 374 -6.05 -17.37 4.49
CA TRP A 374 -5.20 -18.27 3.71
C TRP A 374 -3.78 -17.71 3.53
N GLY A 375 -3.65 -16.42 3.21
CA GLY A 375 -2.35 -15.77 3.08
C GLY A 375 -1.58 -15.77 4.40
N HIS A 376 -2.24 -15.44 5.51
CA HIS A 376 -1.61 -15.42 6.84
C HIS A 376 -1.12 -16.80 7.26
N GLU A 377 -1.89 -17.86 7.01
CA GLU A 377 -1.48 -19.25 7.28
C GLU A 377 -0.27 -19.67 6.43
N HIS A 378 -0.20 -19.24 5.17
CA HIS A 378 0.97 -19.51 4.33
C HIS A 378 2.20 -18.74 4.79
N LEU A 379 2.05 -17.46 5.12
CA LEU A 379 3.13 -16.64 5.68
C LEU A 379 3.67 -17.25 6.99
N GLY A 380 2.78 -17.70 7.88
CA GLY A 380 3.15 -18.37 9.13
C GLY A 380 4.00 -19.61 8.90
N ARG A 381 3.56 -20.51 8.01
CA ARG A 381 4.33 -21.73 7.65
C ARG A 381 5.66 -21.41 6.97
N ALA A 382 5.69 -20.40 6.11
CA ALA A 382 6.93 -19.98 5.45
C ALA A 382 7.94 -19.47 6.48
N ARG A 383 7.50 -18.64 7.45
CA ARG A 383 8.33 -18.13 8.54
C ARG A 383 8.89 -19.26 9.40
N GLU A 384 8.04 -20.20 9.80
CA GLU A 384 8.45 -21.38 10.57
C GLU A 384 9.51 -22.20 9.82
N GLY A 385 9.25 -22.53 8.55
CA GLY A 385 10.19 -23.30 7.74
C GLY A 385 11.52 -22.60 7.47
N ALA A 386 11.54 -21.27 7.35
CA ALA A 386 12.79 -20.50 7.25
C ALA A 386 13.57 -20.49 8.57
N LEU A 387 12.88 -20.29 9.71
CA LEU A 387 13.49 -20.33 11.03
C LEU A 387 14.07 -21.71 11.38
N SER A 388 13.35 -22.80 11.11
CA SER A 388 13.83 -24.16 11.36
C SER A 388 15.13 -24.45 10.59
N ARG A 389 15.21 -24.04 9.32
CA ARG A 389 16.42 -24.22 8.51
C ARG A 389 17.59 -23.37 9.01
N ALA A 390 17.33 -22.13 9.40
CA ALA A 390 18.34 -21.29 10.02
C ALA A 390 18.90 -21.94 11.31
N TYR A 391 18.01 -22.53 12.12
CA TYR A 391 18.39 -23.24 13.35
C TYR A 391 19.21 -24.51 13.08
N GLU A 392 18.78 -25.35 12.14
CA GLU A 392 19.52 -26.55 11.74
C GLU A 392 20.93 -26.24 11.25
N LEU A 393 21.09 -25.20 10.42
CA LEU A 393 22.39 -24.76 9.93
C LEU A 393 23.29 -24.25 11.07
N ARG A 394 22.72 -23.52 12.03
CA ARG A 394 23.46 -23.08 13.21
C ARG A 394 23.94 -24.26 14.06
N GLN A 395 23.09 -25.27 14.28
CA GLN A 395 23.47 -26.46 15.06
C GLN A 395 24.60 -27.25 14.38
N LYS A 396 24.52 -27.44 13.06
CA LYS A 396 25.61 -28.06 12.28
C LYS A 396 26.92 -27.27 12.43
N TRP A 397 26.84 -25.95 12.28
CA TRP A 397 27.99 -25.06 12.42
C TRP A 397 28.61 -25.09 13.82
N LEU A 398 27.79 -25.07 14.88
CA LEU A 398 28.27 -25.20 16.26
C LEU A 398 28.93 -26.56 16.53
N ALA A 399 28.38 -27.63 15.95
CA ALA A 399 28.97 -28.98 16.05
C ALA A 399 30.34 -29.06 15.33
N GLU A 400 30.46 -28.47 14.15
CA GLU A 400 31.74 -28.36 13.41
C GLU A 400 32.76 -27.49 14.14
N GLY A 401 32.33 -26.36 14.71
CA GLY A 401 33.17 -25.52 15.56
C GLY A 401 33.73 -26.30 16.76
N LYS A 402 32.88 -27.05 17.47
CA LYS A 402 33.31 -27.93 18.58
C LYS A 402 34.28 -29.01 18.13
N ARG A 403 34.12 -29.58 16.93
CA ARG A 403 35.07 -30.55 16.34
C ARG A 403 36.42 -29.92 15.98
N ARG A 404 36.45 -28.66 15.54
CA ARG A 404 37.72 -27.95 15.27
C ARG A 404 38.48 -27.57 16.55
N TYR A 405 37.78 -27.33 17.66
CA TYR A 405 38.39 -27.00 18.95
C TYR A 405 38.70 -28.20 19.86
N ASN A 406 38.12 -29.38 19.60
CA ASN A 406 38.57 -30.64 20.17
C ASN A 406 39.42 -31.39 19.12
N PRO A 407 40.76 -31.30 19.14
CA PRO A 407 41.56 -32.07 18.20
C PRO A 407 41.28 -33.55 18.42
N LEU A 408 40.87 -34.24 17.34
CA LEU A 408 40.79 -35.70 17.31
C LEU A 408 42.14 -36.26 17.77
N THR A 409 42.10 -37.09 18.81
CA THR A 409 43.24 -37.91 19.21
C THR A 409 43.63 -38.78 18.02
N HIS A 410 44.91 -38.71 17.68
CA HIS A 410 45.53 -39.30 16.49
C HIS A 410 45.00 -40.70 16.14
N GLY A 411 44.67 -40.89 14.86
CA GLY A 411 44.66 -42.22 14.27
C GLY A 411 43.69 -42.46 13.13
N GLN A 412 43.61 -41.58 12.13
CA GLN A 412 43.20 -41.94 10.77
C GLN A 412 43.56 -40.80 9.81
N LEU A 413 44.37 -41.12 8.79
CA LEU A 413 44.71 -40.23 7.68
C LEU A 413 43.41 -39.77 7.02
N TYR A 414 43.05 -38.52 7.28
CA TYR A 414 41.93 -37.84 6.64
C TYR A 414 42.51 -37.01 5.49
N ASP A 415 42.04 -37.29 4.27
CA ASP A 415 42.53 -36.68 3.05
C ASP A 415 42.00 -35.25 2.94
N PHE A 416 42.84 -34.29 3.34
CA PHE A 416 42.49 -32.87 3.42
C PHE A 416 42.24 -32.25 2.04
N GLU A 417 42.85 -32.80 0.98
CA GLU A 417 42.74 -32.27 -0.38
C GLU A 417 41.35 -32.53 -0.98
N ALA A 418 40.72 -33.67 -0.66
CA ALA A 418 39.38 -34.00 -1.16
C ALA A 418 38.25 -33.14 -0.55
N ASP A 419 38.38 -32.75 0.73
CA ASP A 419 37.41 -31.86 1.40
C ASP A 419 37.67 -30.38 1.06
N GLU A 420 38.91 -29.98 0.82
CA GLU A 420 39.24 -28.63 0.32
C GLU A 420 38.80 -28.46 -1.14
N GLU A 421 38.93 -29.50 -1.97
CA GLU A 421 38.39 -29.51 -3.34
C GLU A 421 36.84 -29.57 -3.33
N ALA A 422 36.19 -30.27 -2.40
CA ALA A 422 34.73 -30.22 -2.23
C ALA A 422 34.23 -28.87 -1.67
N PHE A 423 35.01 -28.19 -0.84
CA PHE A 423 34.72 -26.84 -0.34
C PHE A 423 34.98 -25.78 -1.42
N ASN A 424 36.02 -25.97 -2.26
CA ASN A 424 36.36 -25.10 -3.38
C ASN A 424 35.49 -25.34 -4.64
N LEU A 425 34.95 -26.55 -4.85
CA LEU A 425 33.96 -26.83 -5.89
C LEU A 425 32.56 -26.30 -5.55
N VAL A 426 32.29 -26.00 -4.27
CA VAL A 426 31.12 -25.22 -3.84
C VAL A 426 31.37 -23.71 -3.98
N LEU A 427 32.63 -23.28 -4.13
CA LEU A 427 33.02 -21.88 -4.35
C LEU A 427 32.92 -21.43 -5.81
N GLU A 428 32.61 -22.32 -6.76
CA GLU A 428 32.36 -21.97 -8.17
C GLU A 428 30.88 -21.70 -8.48
N SER A 429 30.28 -20.79 -7.72
CA SER A 429 29.36 -19.76 -8.23
C SER A 429 29.08 -18.84 -7.04
N GLU A 430 29.93 -17.83 -6.84
CA GLU A 430 29.87 -16.92 -5.69
C GLU A 430 28.46 -16.32 -5.56
N ASP A 431 27.67 -16.85 -4.64
CA ASP A 431 26.49 -16.15 -4.16
C ASP A 431 27.00 -14.90 -3.42
N PRO A 432 26.80 -13.69 -3.95
CA PRO A 432 27.34 -12.48 -3.34
C PRO A 432 26.77 -12.21 -1.94
N PHE A 433 25.76 -12.96 -1.52
CA PHE A 433 25.09 -12.84 -0.23
C PHE A 433 25.45 -13.96 0.76
N GLU A 434 26.39 -14.86 0.46
CA GLU A 434 26.78 -15.95 1.36
C GLU A 434 27.37 -15.44 2.70
N ALA A 435 28.17 -14.38 2.64
CA ALA A 435 28.68 -13.70 3.83
C ALA A 435 27.54 -13.12 4.71
N GLN A 436 26.45 -12.68 4.07
CA GLN A 436 25.26 -12.18 4.75
C GLN A 436 24.52 -13.33 5.43
N ARG A 437 24.27 -14.45 4.74
CA ARG A 437 23.65 -15.66 5.32
C ARG A 437 24.45 -16.17 6.51
N THR A 438 25.77 -16.22 6.37
CA THR A 438 26.69 -16.62 7.45
C THR A 438 26.54 -15.74 8.69
N TRP A 439 26.42 -14.42 8.52
CA TRP A 439 26.17 -13.51 9.65
C TRP A 439 24.83 -13.81 10.34
N TRP A 440 23.76 -14.05 9.58
CA TRP A 440 22.44 -14.34 10.13
C TRP A 440 22.43 -15.63 10.95
N ILE A 441 23.12 -16.67 10.49
CA ILE A 441 23.31 -17.94 11.23
C ILE A 441 24.06 -17.71 12.53
N ARG A 442 25.08 -16.84 12.51
CA ARG A 442 25.96 -16.62 13.67
C ARG A 442 25.39 -15.68 14.71
N GLN A 443 24.69 -14.61 14.31
CA GLN A 443 24.47 -13.44 15.17
C GLN A 443 23.07 -12.77 15.04
N GLY A 444 22.26 -13.08 14.02
CA GLY A 444 21.38 -12.05 13.45
C GLY A 444 19.85 -12.12 13.62
N ILE A 445 19.19 -13.29 13.55
CA ILE A 445 17.74 -13.29 13.25
C ILE A 445 16.89 -12.99 14.48
N ILE A 446 17.14 -13.70 15.57
CA ILE A 446 16.49 -13.54 16.86
C ILE A 446 17.59 -13.91 17.86
N ALA A 447 17.62 -13.32 19.05
CA ALA A 447 18.34 -13.94 20.15
C ALA A 447 17.65 -15.29 20.40
N PHE A 448 18.05 -16.33 19.67
CA PHE A 448 17.55 -17.68 19.89
C PHE A 448 17.77 -17.92 21.37
N ILE A 449 16.70 -18.21 22.09
CA ILE A 449 16.71 -18.47 23.53
C ILE A 449 17.42 -19.81 23.70
N ASP A 450 18.74 -19.77 23.59
CA ASP A 450 19.71 -20.78 23.96
C ASP A 450 20.89 -20.00 24.59
N GLU A 451 20.55 -19.20 25.61
CA GLU A 451 21.38 -18.81 26.75
C GLU A 451 20.55 -18.92 28.03
#